data_AF-A0A1C7NK85-F1
#
_entry.id   AF-A0A1C7NK85-F1
#
_cell.length_a   1.000
_cell.length_b   1.000
_cell.length_c   1.000
_cell.angle_alpha   90.00
_cell.angle_beta   90.00
_cell.angle_gamma   90.00
#
_symmetry.space_group_name_H-M   'P 1'
#
loop_
_entity.id
_entity.type
_entity.pdbx_description
1 polymer ?
#
loop_
_entity_poly.entity_id
_entity_poly.type
_entity_poly.pdbx_seq_one_letter_code
_entity_poly.pdbx_strand_id
1 'polypeptide(L)'
;MLNGKISLLQYIPQHYSLHTFVDSIYSKEEKAIIAPRNDTVDEINKYVLNQLPGDKTSLFAVDRITQEDSTGAVDCQMPAEYLQSLNPPGLPTSILELKVGMPDMVLRNISAERGLCNGT
;
A
#
# COMPACT_ATOMS: atom_id res chain seq x y z
N MET A 1 16.69 16.25 23.72
CA MET A 1 15.77 16.24 22.56
C MET A 1 15.63 14.79 22.13
N LEU A 2 14.51 14.15 22.47
CA LEU A 2 14.25 12.75 22.12
C LEU A 2 13.82 12.70 20.65
N ASN A 3 14.65 12.07 19.82
CA ASN A 3 14.39 11.84 18.41
C ASN A 3 13.19 10.91 18.23
N GLY A 4 11.97 11.48 18.23
CA GLY A 4 10.69 11.12 17.58
C GLY A 4 10.37 9.69 17.11
N LYS A 5 11.08 8.66 17.52
CA LYS A 5 10.88 7.26 17.12
C LYS A 5 10.35 6.52 18.32
N ILE A 6 9.03 6.48 18.44
CA ILE A 6 8.36 5.54 19.34
C ILE A 6 8.10 4.27 18.53
N SER A 7 8.61 3.14 19.02
CA SER A 7 8.31 1.82 18.44
C SER A 7 6.82 1.54 18.63
N LEU A 8 6.09 1.13 17.58
CA LEU A 8 4.65 0.81 17.70
C LEU A 8 4.35 -0.21 18.81
N LEU A 9 5.27 -1.14 19.06
CA LEU A 9 5.15 -2.11 20.14
C LEU A 9 5.12 -1.49 21.54
N GLN A 10 5.65 -0.27 21.72
CA GLN A 10 5.60 0.47 22.98
C GLN A 10 4.34 1.35 23.11
N TYR A 11 3.62 1.62 22.01
CA TYR A 11 2.41 2.44 22.04
C TYR A 11 1.12 1.61 22.01
N ILE A 12 1.16 0.39 21.47
CA ILE A 12 0.03 -0.54 21.53
C ILE A 12 0.03 -1.19 22.92
N PRO A 13 -0.90 -0.86 23.82
CA PRO A 13 -1.08 -1.66 25.03
C PRO A 13 -1.51 -3.05 24.55
N GLN A 14 -1.06 -4.11 25.20
CA GLN A 14 -1.27 -5.52 24.80
C GLN A 14 -2.75 -5.97 24.69
N HIS A 15 -3.71 -5.04 24.75
CA HIS A 15 -5.15 -5.26 24.84
C HIS A 15 -5.99 -4.40 23.86
N TYR A 16 -5.40 -3.57 22.99
CA TYR A 16 -6.18 -2.79 22.02
C TYR A 16 -6.13 -3.42 20.62
N SER A 17 -7.28 -3.43 19.94
CA SER A 17 -7.34 -3.77 18.52
C SER A 17 -6.67 -2.66 17.68
N LEU A 18 -6.18 -3.04 16.50
CA LEU A 18 -5.49 -2.13 15.59
C LEU A 18 -6.36 -0.92 15.22
N HIS A 19 -7.65 -1.15 14.95
CA HIS A 19 -8.63 -0.10 14.64
C HIS A 19 -8.79 0.90 15.81
N THR A 20 -8.94 0.42 17.04
CA THR A 20 -9.08 1.31 18.21
C THR A 20 -7.83 2.15 18.43
N PHE A 21 -6.64 1.59 18.15
CA PHE A 21 -5.39 2.33 18.18
C PHE A 21 -5.38 3.43 17.09
N VAL A 22 -5.74 3.09 15.84
CA VAL A 22 -5.79 4.07 14.74
C VAL A 22 -6.76 5.20 15.06
N ASP A 23 -7.98 4.92 15.52
CA ASP A 23 -8.97 5.92 15.90
C ASP A 23 -8.47 6.89 16.98
N SER A 24 -7.69 6.38 17.95
CA SER A 24 -7.13 7.20 19.04
C SER A 24 -6.08 8.22 18.55
N ILE A 25 -5.49 7.97 17.37
CA ILE A 25 -4.43 8.76 16.76
C ILE A 25 -4.97 9.61 15.60
N TYR A 26 -5.96 9.12 14.85
CA TYR A 26 -6.45 9.70 13.60
C TYR A 26 -6.91 11.15 13.71
N SER A 27 -7.43 11.55 14.88
CA SER A 27 -7.88 12.93 15.15
C SER A 27 -6.78 13.90 15.57
N LYS A 28 -5.52 13.46 15.68
CA LYS A 28 -4.44 14.24 16.30
C LYS A 28 -3.26 14.43 15.34
N GLU A 29 -3.23 15.58 14.66
CA GLU A 29 -2.08 16.10 13.90
C GLU A 29 -1.57 15.20 12.75
N GLU A 30 -0.63 15.71 11.96
CA GLU A 30 0.06 14.97 10.89
C GLU A 30 0.98 13.89 11.51
N LYS A 31 0.46 12.67 11.68
CA LYS A 31 1.21 11.54 12.23
C LYS A 31 1.43 10.44 11.22
N ALA A 32 2.65 9.93 11.18
CA ALA A 32 2.99 8.71 10.44
C ALA A 32 2.88 7.48 11.36
N ILE A 33 2.28 6.40 10.85
CA ILE A 33 2.20 5.11 11.53
C ILE A 33 3.16 4.15 10.83
N ILE A 34 4.11 3.55 11.57
CA ILE A 34 5.16 2.68 11.00
C ILE A 34 5.05 1.27 11.59
N ALA A 35 4.61 0.30 10.79
CA ALA A 35 4.47 -1.09 11.23
C ALA A 35 5.64 -1.98 10.80
N PRO A 36 5.95 -3.04 11.57
CA PRO A 36 7.06 -3.95 11.28
C PRO A 36 6.77 -4.92 10.12
N ARG A 37 5.51 -5.06 9.69
CA ARG A 37 5.08 -5.98 8.63
C ARG A 37 4.19 -5.25 7.62
N ASN A 38 4.34 -5.59 6.34
CA ASN A 38 3.58 -4.98 5.25
C ASN A 38 2.09 -5.32 5.32
N ASP A 39 1.72 -6.54 5.74
CA ASP A 39 0.32 -6.94 5.94
C ASP A 39 -0.43 -6.02 6.92
N THR A 40 0.27 -5.61 7.99
CA THR A 40 -0.22 -4.72 9.02
C THR A 40 -0.35 -3.29 8.48
N VAL A 41 0.60 -2.85 7.65
CA VAL A 41 0.51 -1.56 6.93
C VAL A 41 -0.69 -1.55 6.00
N ASP A 42 -0.92 -2.62 5.24
CA ASP A 42 -2.04 -2.74 4.30
C ASP A 42 -3.39 -2.67 5.03
N GLU A 43 -3.51 -3.32 6.20
CA GLU A 43 -4.71 -3.25 7.04
C GLU A 43 -4.97 -1.82 7.53
N ILE A 44 -3.94 -1.15 8.06
CA ILE A 44 -4.03 0.24 8.54
C ILE A 44 -4.42 1.18 7.40
N ASN A 45 -3.75 1.09 6.26
CA ASN A 45 -3.98 1.96 5.11
C ASN A 45 -5.41 1.79 4.58
N LYS A 46 -5.92 0.55 4.49
CA LYS A 46 -7.32 0.28 4.10
C LYS A 46 -8.31 0.84 5.11
N TYR A 47 -8.04 0.69 6.40
CA TYR A 47 -8.90 1.23 7.45
C TYR A 47 -8.99 2.76 7.37
N VAL A 48 -7.85 3.44 7.28
CA VAL A 48 -7.76 4.89 7.12
C VAL A 48 -8.44 5.38 5.84
N LEU A 49 -8.21 4.70 4.72
CA LEU A 49 -8.86 5.02 3.44
C LEU A 49 -10.38 5.01 3.56
N ASN A 50 -10.95 4.02 4.27
CA ASN A 50 -12.39 3.93 4.44
C ASN A 50 -12.97 5.04 5.32
N GLN A 51 -12.19 5.54 6.28
CA GLN A 51 -12.57 6.66 7.16
C GLN A 51 -12.48 8.03 6.46
N LEU A 52 -11.63 8.19 5.44
CA LEU A 52 -11.50 9.44 4.70
C LEU A 52 -12.82 9.84 3.99
N PRO A 53 -13.21 11.12 4.03
CA PRO A 53 -14.37 11.58 3.26
C PRO A 53 -14.09 11.52 1.76
N GLY A 54 -15.16 11.47 0.96
CA GLY A 54 -15.09 11.47 -0.50
C GLY A 54 -15.17 10.08 -1.14
N ASP A 55 -15.31 10.10 -2.47
CA ASP A 55 -15.56 8.91 -3.26
C ASP A 55 -14.28 8.11 -3.51
N LYS A 56 -14.39 6.79 -3.34
CA LYS A 56 -13.31 5.84 -3.61
C LYS A 56 -13.19 5.60 -5.11
N THR A 57 -11.98 5.78 -5.64
CA THR A 57 -11.61 5.42 -7.02
C THR A 57 -10.74 4.18 -6.99
N SER A 58 -11.10 3.15 -7.74
CA SER A 58 -10.32 1.90 -7.86
C SER A 58 -9.65 1.85 -9.23
N LEU A 59 -8.33 1.68 -9.23
CA LEU A 59 -7.50 1.46 -10.41
C LEU A 59 -7.07 -0.01 -10.45
N PHE A 60 -7.28 -0.67 -11.58
CA PHE A 60 -6.98 -2.09 -11.75
C PHE A 60 -5.72 -2.25 -12.61
N ALA A 61 -4.79 -3.08 -12.16
CA ALA A 61 -3.63 -3.47 -12.92
C ALA A 61 -4.05 -4.29 -14.16
N VAL A 62 -3.31 -4.09 -15.25
CA VAL A 62 -3.48 -4.83 -16.50
C VAL A 62 -2.21 -5.66 -16.69
N ASP A 63 -2.15 -6.77 -15.95
CA ASP A 63 -1.00 -7.67 -15.99
C ASP A 63 -1.11 -8.62 -17.19
N ARG A 64 0.01 -8.85 -17.86
CA ARG A 64 0.14 -9.81 -18.96
C ARG A 64 1.45 -10.56 -18.83
N ILE A 65 1.42 -11.86 -19.13
CA ILE A 65 2.63 -12.66 -19.23
C ILE A 65 3.23 -12.47 -20.62
N THR A 66 4.50 -12.08 -20.69
CA THR A 66 5.29 -12.09 -21.91
C THR A 66 6.26 -13.25 -21.86
N GLN A 67 6.20 -14.18 -22.81
CA GLN A 67 7.21 -15.24 -22.96
C GLN A 67 8.42 -14.66 -23.69
N GLU A 68 9.59 -14.62 -23.05
CA GLU A 68 10.86 -14.26 -23.72
C GLU A 68 11.57 -15.48 -24.33
N ASP A 69 11.19 -16.70 -23.96
CA ASP A 69 11.89 -17.92 -24.37
C ASP A 69 11.16 -18.66 -25.51
N SER A 70 11.85 -18.74 -26.64
CA SER A 70 11.46 -19.35 -27.90
C SER A 70 11.36 -20.89 -27.84
N THR A 71 10.44 -21.44 -27.06
CA THR A 71 10.03 -22.83 -27.20
C THR A 71 8.53 -22.88 -27.40
N GLY A 72 8.12 -22.98 -28.67
CA GLY A 72 6.72 -23.04 -29.07
C GLY A 72 5.99 -24.18 -28.37
N ALA A 73 5.27 -23.87 -27.31
CA ALA A 73 4.07 -24.56 -26.88
C ALA A 73 3.36 -23.71 -25.82
N VAL A 74 2.09 -23.42 -26.11
CA VAL A 74 1.05 -22.88 -25.23
C VAL A 74 1.15 -21.38 -24.95
N ASP A 75 0.26 -20.65 -25.62
CA ASP A 75 -0.32 -19.38 -25.17
C ASP A 75 -0.95 -19.62 -23.78
N CYS A 76 -0.11 -19.63 -22.74
CA CYS A 76 -0.54 -19.71 -21.34
C CYS A 76 -1.17 -18.36 -20.97
N GLN A 77 -2.35 -18.08 -21.52
CA GLN A 77 -3.22 -17.02 -21.04
C GLN A 77 -3.68 -17.41 -19.63
N MET A 78 -2.82 -17.16 -18.65
CA MET A 78 -3.23 -17.23 -17.25
C MET A 78 -4.41 -16.28 -17.08
N PRO A 79 -5.51 -16.71 -16.42
CA PRO A 79 -6.67 -15.86 -16.22
C PRO A 79 -6.26 -14.55 -15.55
N ALA A 80 -6.89 -13.44 -15.94
CA ALA A 80 -6.60 -12.14 -15.35
C ALA A 80 -6.84 -12.16 -13.84
N GLU A 81 -7.82 -12.93 -13.37
CA GLU A 81 -8.15 -13.13 -11.96
C GLU A 81 -6.99 -13.78 -11.19
N TYR A 82 -6.26 -14.70 -11.82
CA TYR A 82 -5.10 -15.33 -11.22
C TYR A 82 -3.96 -14.31 -11.07
N LEU A 83 -3.67 -13.54 -12.11
CA LEU A 83 -2.65 -12.49 -12.07
C LEU A 83 -3.01 -11.41 -11.03
N GLN A 84 -4.27 -11.01 -10.97
CA GLN A 84 -4.78 -10.05 -9.99
C GLN A 84 -4.71 -10.58 -8.55
N SER A 85 -4.70 -11.90 -8.34
CA SER A 85 -4.54 -12.50 -7.00
C SER A 85 -3.10 -12.47 -6.49
N LEU A 86 -2.11 -12.21 -7.37
CA LEU A 86 -0.71 -12.17 -6.99
C LEU A 86 -0.41 -10.87 -6.23
N ASN A 87 0.25 -11.01 -5.07
CA ASN A 87 0.78 -9.87 -4.31
C ASN A 87 2.25 -10.10 -3.93
N PRO A 88 3.16 -10.20 -4.92
CA PRO A 88 4.57 -10.46 -4.66
C PRO A 88 5.25 -9.23 -4.04
N PRO A 89 6.25 -9.42 -3.17
CA PRO A 89 6.96 -8.32 -2.53
C PRO A 89 7.67 -7.45 -3.57
N GLY A 90 7.52 -6.13 -3.45
CA GLY A 90 8.18 -5.16 -4.34
C GLY A 90 7.41 -4.84 -5.63
N LEU A 91 6.24 -5.44 -5.85
CA LEU A 91 5.31 -5.01 -6.88
C LEU A 91 4.08 -4.33 -6.25
N PRO A 92 3.48 -3.34 -6.95
CA PRO A 92 2.22 -2.75 -6.50
C PRO A 92 1.10 -3.79 -6.51
N THR A 93 0.11 -3.59 -5.66
CA THR A 93 -1.10 -4.42 -5.64
C THR A 93 -1.85 -4.32 -6.96
N SER A 94 -2.54 -5.40 -7.33
CA SER A 94 -3.35 -5.45 -8.56
C SER A 94 -4.53 -4.47 -8.56
N ILE A 95 -4.93 -3.99 -7.38
CA ILE A 95 -5.95 -2.97 -7.21
C ILE A 95 -5.36 -1.87 -6.33
N LEU A 96 -5.41 -0.64 -6.81
CA LEU A 96 -5.06 0.56 -6.08
C LEU A 96 -6.34 1.35 -5.80
N GLU A 97 -6.68 1.54 -4.54
CA GLU A 97 -7.86 2.29 -4.11
C GLU A 97 -7.46 3.64 -3.55
N LEU A 98 -8.03 4.72 -4.09
CA LEU A 98 -7.67 6.09 -3.76
C LEU A 98 -8.88 6.96 -3.43
N LYS A 99 -8.65 8.00 -2.62
CA LYS A 99 -9.59 9.11 -2.36
C LYS A 99 -8.87 10.44 -2.47
N VAL A 100 -9.61 11.49 -2.86
CA VAL A 100 -9.05 12.85 -2.93
C VAL A 100 -8.60 13.30 -1.54
N GLY A 101 -7.35 13.79 -1.45
CA GLY A 101 -6.77 14.31 -0.20
C GLY A 101 -6.06 13.25 0.66
N MET A 102 -5.98 12.00 0.21
CA MET A 102 -5.17 10.99 0.91
C MET A 102 -3.67 11.17 0.60
N PRO A 103 -2.78 10.96 1.58
CA PRO A 103 -1.36 10.76 1.32
C PRO A 103 -1.12 9.45 0.56
N ASP A 104 -0.21 9.47 -0.40
CA ASP A 104 0.27 8.29 -1.14
C ASP A 104 1.77 8.46 -1.45
N MET A 105 2.44 7.38 -1.86
CA MET A 105 3.89 7.34 -2.09
C MET A 105 4.21 6.74 -3.45
N VAL A 106 5.13 7.38 -4.16
CA VAL A 106 5.68 6.86 -5.41
C VAL A 106 6.61 5.69 -5.09
N LEU A 107 6.33 4.50 -5.66
CA LEU A 107 7.14 3.29 -5.44
C LEU A 107 8.23 3.05 -6.49
N ARG A 108 8.22 3.81 -7.60
CA ARG A 108 9.18 3.66 -8.71
C ARG A 108 9.61 5.03 -9.23
N ASN A 109 10.85 5.13 -9.69
CA ASN A 109 11.35 6.39 -10.25
C ASN A 109 10.60 6.72 -11.55
N ILE A 110 9.85 7.83 -11.53
CA ILE A 110 9.12 8.34 -12.70
C ILE A 110 9.98 9.37 -13.42
N SER A 111 10.54 10.32 -12.67
CA SER A 111 11.40 11.38 -13.21
C SER A 111 12.31 11.93 -12.12
N ALA A 112 13.57 11.50 -12.15
CA ALA A 112 14.58 11.97 -11.19
C ALA A 112 14.83 13.47 -11.30
N GLU A 113 14.81 14.01 -12.52
CA GLU A 113 14.98 15.44 -12.77
C GLU A 113 13.90 16.31 -12.12
N ARG A 114 12.69 15.78 -12.00
CA ARG A 114 11.55 16.46 -11.35
C ARG A 114 11.39 16.09 -9.88
N GLY A 115 12.29 15.27 -9.33
CA GLY A 115 12.20 14.76 -7.96
C GLY A 115 11.09 13.75 -7.73
N LEU A 116 10.50 13.15 -8.78
CA LEU A 116 9.47 12.12 -8.68
C LEU A 116 10.14 10.74 -8.63
N CYS A 117 10.68 10.42 -7.46
CA CYS A 117 11.46 9.21 -7.20
C CYS A 117 10.72 8.29 -6.24
N ASN A 118 11.27 7.08 -6.05
CA ASN A 118 10.80 6.19 -4.99
C ASN A 118 10.87 6.89 -3.62
N GLY A 119 9.75 6.94 -2.90
CA GLY A 119 9.62 7.56 -1.57
C GLY A 119 9.11 9.01 -1.57
N THR A 120 8.87 9.62 -2.74
CA THR A 120 8.16 10.90 -2.87
C THR A 120 6.69 10.74 -2.54
#